data_AF-A0A959C7E6-F1
#
_entry.id   AF-A0A959C7E6-F1
#
_cell.length_a   1.000
_cell.length_b   1.000
_cell.length_c   1.000
_cell.angle_alpha   90.00
_cell.angle_beta   90.00
_cell.angle_gamma   90.00
#
_symmetry.space_group_name_H-M   'P 1'
#
loop_
_entity.id
_entity.type
_entity.pdbx_description
1 polymer ?
#
loop_
_entity_poly.entity_id
_entity_poly.type
_entity_poly.pdbx_seq_one_letter_code
_entity_poly.pdbx_strand_id
1 'polypeptide(L)'
;TVRSTDGGATWQKIADYSIYILTMKGDDGVAIARDPDCPNLGIAYAFLTTTDGGLTWTWTKHTDAAISFVAQELEPGTYVIHNSVGANQFIWITKD
;
A
#
# COMPACT_ATOMS: atom_id res chain seq x y z
N THR A 1 -9.43 -6.90 5.85
CA THR A 1 -8.06 -7.48 5.94
C THR A 1 -7.80 -8.03 7.31
N VAL A 2 -7.11 -9.18 7.38
CA VAL A 2 -6.66 -9.81 8.63
C VAL A 2 -5.14 -10.03 8.59
N ARG A 3 -4.51 -10.06 9.76
CA ARG A 3 -3.08 -10.35 9.93
C ARG A 3 -2.88 -11.39 11.04
N SER A 4 -1.86 -12.22 10.88
CA SER A 4 -1.37 -13.13 11.91
C SER A 4 0.06 -12.76 12.28
N THR A 5 0.43 -12.91 13.56
CA THR A 5 1.80 -12.75 14.08
C THR A 5 2.38 -14.06 14.61
N ASP A 6 1.65 -15.16 14.50
CA ASP A 6 1.96 -16.47 15.09
C ASP A 6 2.00 -17.59 14.03
N GLY A 7 2.37 -17.24 12.79
CA GLY A 7 2.48 -18.21 11.70
C GLY A 7 1.14 -18.71 11.15
N GLY A 8 0.05 -17.95 11.40
CA GLY A 8 -1.29 -18.26 10.91
C GLY A 8 -2.16 -19.05 11.87
N ALA A 9 -1.71 -19.26 13.12
CA ALA A 9 -2.50 -19.95 14.14
C ALA A 9 -3.68 -19.09 14.62
N THR A 10 -3.49 -17.77 14.74
CA THR A 10 -4.55 -16.80 15.01
C THR A 10 -4.52 -15.63 14.03
N TRP A 11 -5.68 -15.01 13.83
CA TRP A 11 -5.87 -13.92 12.87
C TRP A 11 -6.63 -12.77 13.52
N GLN A 12 -6.06 -11.57 13.48
CA GLN A 12 -6.69 -10.35 13.94
C GLN A 12 -7.14 -9.51 12.73
N LYS A 13 -8.36 -8.98 12.79
CA LYS A 13 -8.84 -8.00 11.82
C LYS A 13 -8.10 -6.68 12.03
N ILE A 14 -7.47 -6.17 10.97
CA ILE A 14 -6.69 -4.92 10.99
C ILE A 14 -7.30 -3.81 10.12
N ALA A 15 -8.20 -4.15 9.20
CA ALA A 15 -8.92 -3.17 8.39
C ALA A 15 -10.24 -3.74 7.84
N ASP A 16 -11.19 -2.86 7.57
CA ASP A 16 -12.47 -3.17 6.88
C ASP A 16 -12.35 -3.23 5.35
N TYR A 17 -11.21 -2.80 4.82
CA TYR A 17 -10.90 -2.81 3.39
C TYR A 17 -9.80 -3.83 3.07
N SER A 18 -9.66 -4.18 1.78
CA SER A 18 -8.58 -5.03 1.27
C SER A 18 -7.30 -4.23 1.12
N ILE A 19 -6.18 -4.79 1.61
CA ILE A 19 -4.84 -4.22 1.47
C ILE A 19 -4.00 -5.19 0.65
N TYR A 20 -3.32 -4.68 -0.37
CA TYR A 20 -2.36 -5.42 -1.19
C TYR A 20 -0.97 -4.90 -0.85
N ILE A 21 -0.20 -5.72 -0.13
CA ILE A 21 1.16 -5.37 0.30
C ILE A 21 2.07 -5.38 -0.93
N LEU A 22 2.77 -4.26 -1.16
CA LEU A 22 3.77 -4.16 -2.22
C LEU A 22 5.15 -4.58 -1.70
N THR A 23 5.53 -4.11 -0.50
CA THR A 23 6.79 -4.45 0.15
C THR A 23 6.70 -4.28 1.66
N MET A 24 7.52 -5.06 2.38
CA MET A 24 7.74 -4.98 3.83
C MET A 24 9.23 -5.16 4.12
N LYS A 25 9.77 -4.36 5.04
CA LYS A 25 11.11 -4.56 5.62
C LYS A 25 11.06 -4.29 7.12
N GLY A 26 11.16 -5.35 7.91
CA GLY A 26 10.92 -5.24 9.35
C GLY A 26 9.49 -4.76 9.60
N ASP A 27 9.38 -3.67 10.34
CA ASP A 27 8.09 -3.05 10.68
C ASP A 27 7.60 -2.03 9.64
N ASP A 28 8.49 -1.61 8.74
CA ASP A 28 8.15 -0.65 7.69
C ASP A 28 7.57 -1.34 6.47
N GLY A 29 6.61 -0.69 5.81
CA GLY A 29 5.99 -1.28 4.63
C GLY A 29 5.13 -0.32 3.83
N VAL A 30 4.91 -0.71 2.58
CA VAL A 30 4.08 0.01 1.62
C VAL A 30 3.06 -0.94 1.01
N ALA A 31 1.83 -0.47 0.91
CA ALA A 31 0.73 -1.20 0.31
C ALA A 31 -0.15 -0.31 -0.56
N ILE A 32 -1.10 -0.93 -1.25
CA ILE A 32 -2.22 -0.26 -1.91
C ILE A 32 -3.54 -0.80 -1.38
N ALA A 33 -4.55 0.05 -1.34
CA ALA A 33 -5.94 -0.33 -1.10
C ALA A 33 -6.85 0.45 -2.03
N ARG A 34 -8.08 -0.03 -2.23
CA ARG A 34 -9.10 0.73 -2.96
C ARG A 34 -9.32 2.05 -2.22
N ASP A 35 -9.25 3.14 -2.96
CA ASP A 35 -9.44 4.48 -2.45
C ASP A 35 -10.90 4.68 -1.97
N PRO A 36 -11.14 4.92 -0.66
CA PRO A 36 -12.48 5.15 -0.13
C PRO A 36 -13.06 6.49 -0.57
N ASP A 37 -12.22 7.47 -0.88
CA ASP A 37 -12.63 8.84 -1.22
C ASP A 37 -12.94 9.00 -2.72
N CYS A 38 -12.64 7.97 -3.52
CA CYS A 38 -12.89 7.97 -4.96
C CYS A 38 -13.74 6.78 -5.43
N PRO A 39 -14.99 6.63 -4.94
CA PRO A 39 -15.83 5.48 -5.25
C PRO A 39 -16.27 5.41 -6.72
N ASN A 40 -16.26 6.55 -7.43
CA ASN A 40 -16.89 6.71 -8.75
C ASN A 40 -15.95 6.44 -9.95
N LEU A 41 -14.64 6.28 -9.75
CA LEU A 41 -13.69 6.09 -10.86
C LEU A 41 -13.47 4.61 -11.26
N GLY A 42 -14.30 3.69 -10.75
CA GLY A 42 -14.28 2.27 -11.12
C GLY A 42 -13.07 1.49 -10.57
N ILE A 43 -11.89 2.09 -10.57
CA ILE A 43 -10.64 1.56 -10.01
C ILE A 43 -9.81 2.76 -9.54
N ALA A 44 -9.98 3.23 -8.31
CA ALA A 44 -9.06 4.18 -7.70
C ALA A 44 -8.35 3.46 -6.56
N TYR A 45 -7.03 3.64 -6.48
CA TYR A 45 -6.20 3.06 -5.42
C TYR A 45 -5.53 4.17 -4.65
N ALA A 46 -5.19 3.91 -3.40
CA ALA A 46 -4.32 4.80 -2.65
C ALA A 46 -3.17 4.01 -2.06
N PHE A 47 -2.04 4.70 -1.87
CA PHE A 47 -0.90 4.19 -1.16
C PHE A 47 -1.12 4.26 0.35
N LEU A 48 -0.64 3.23 1.02
CA LEU A 48 -0.62 3.14 2.47
C LEU A 48 0.79 2.83 2.93
N THR A 49 1.18 3.40 4.06
CA THR A 49 2.42 3.08 4.76
C THR A 49 2.15 2.51 6.14
N THR A 50 3.07 1.69 6.62
CA THR A 50 3.11 1.17 7.98
C THR A 50 4.52 1.32 8.54
N THR A 51 4.62 1.47 9.86
CA THR A 51 5.88 1.41 10.63
C THR A 51 5.76 0.45 11.83
N ASP A 52 4.69 -0.34 11.91
CA ASP A 52 4.39 -1.29 13.00
C ASP A 52 4.17 -2.75 12.51
N GLY A 53 4.77 -3.08 11.38
CA GLY A 53 4.69 -4.39 10.75
C GLY A 53 3.35 -4.68 10.08
N GLY A 54 2.54 -3.64 9.83
CA GLY A 54 1.24 -3.73 9.18
C GLY A 54 0.11 -4.03 10.15
N LEU A 55 0.26 -3.69 11.45
CA LEU A 55 -0.86 -3.66 12.40
C LEU A 55 -1.77 -2.48 12.11
N THR A 56 -1.19 -1.33 11.76
CA THR A 56 -1.91 -0.14 11.33
C THR A 56 -1.35 0.37 10.00
N TRP A 57 -2.20 1.08 9.25
CA TRP A 57 -1.86 1.58 7.91
C TRP A 57 -2.33 3.02 7.79
N THR A 58 -1.41 3.91 7.40
CA THR A 58 -1.68 5.33 7.16
C THR A 58 -1.89 5.55 5.68
N TRP A 59 -3.01 6.17 5.30
CA TRP A 59 -3.28 6.57 3.92
C TRP A 59 -2.41 7.77 3.57
N THR A 60 -1.50 7.61 2.60
CA THR A 60 -0.55 8.66 2.25
C THR A 60 -0.91 9.38 0.96
N LYS A 61 -1.55 8.70 -0.01
CA LYS A 61 -1.90 9.35 -1.28
C LYS A 61 -2.90 8.58 -2.14
N HIS A 62 -3.85 9.30 -2.73
CA HIS A 62 -4.80 8.83 -3.73
C HIS A 62 -4.16 8.80 -5.13
N THR A 63 -4.34 7.71 -5.87
CA THR A 63 -3.87 7.55 -7.26
C THR A 63 -5.05 7.23 -8.17
N ASP A 64 -4.97 7.72 -9.41
CA ASP A 64 -5.83 7.23 -10.49
C ASP A 64 -5.59 5.73 -10.75
N ALA A 65 -6.51 5.12 -11.50
CA ALA A 65 -6.57 3.70 -11.86
C ALA A 65 -5.24 3.12 -12.35
N ALA A 66 -4.37 2.67 -11.45
CA ALA A 66 -3.13 2.07 -11.87
C ALA A 66 -3.29 0.59 -12.22
N ILE A 67 -2.73 0.21 -13.35
CA ILE A 67 -2.77 -1.14 -13.93
C ILE A 67 -1.62 -1.99 -13.38
N SER A 68 -0.55 -1.35 -12.90
CA SER A 68 0.62 -2.01 -12.30
C SER A 68 1.26 -1.14 -11.23
N PHE A 69 1.79 -1.76 -10.18
CA PHE A 69 2.59 -1.10 -9.15
C PHE A 69 3.85 -1.90 -8.88
N VAL A 70 4.99 -1.21 -8.78
CA VAL A 70 6.25 -1.78 -8.26
C VAL A 70 6.78 -0.81 -7.23
N ALA A 71 7.04 -1.30 -6.02
CA ALA A 71 7.71 -0.54 -4.97
C ALA A 71 9.14 -1.08 -4.79
N GLN A 72 10.10 -0.17 -4.75
CA GLN A 72 11.49 -0.45 -4.43
C GLN A 72 11.90 0.45 -3.28
N GLU A 73 12.45 -0.13 -2.22
CA GLU A 73 13.09 0.64 -1.16
C GLU A 73 14.48 1.13 -1.61
N LEU A 74 14.77 2.40 -1.36
CA LEU A 74 16.11 2.97 -1.60
C LEU A 74 16.95 3.01 -0.32
N GLU A 75 16.31 3.42 0.77
CA GLU A 75 16.86 3.54 2.13
C GLU A 75 15.73 3.19 3.12
N PRO A 76 16.03 2.84 4.38
CA PRO A 76 15.00 2.60 5.40
C PRO A 76 13.92 3.69 5.39
N GLY A 77 12.66 3.29 5.18
CA GLY A 77 11.51 4.18 5.13
C GLY A 77 11.29 4.93 3.81
N THR A 78 12.28 4.97 2.91
CA THR A 78 12.18 5.66 1.62
C THR A 78 11.94 4.70 0.47
N TYR A 79 10.83 4.89 -0.23
CA TYR A 79 10.39 4.02 -1.33
C TYR A 79 10.16 4.79 -2.62
N VAL A 80 10.65 4.22 -3.72
CA VAL A 80 10.26 4.58 -5.08
C VAL A 80 9.12 3.66 -5.51
N ILE A 81 8.02 4.25 -5.96
CA ILE A 81 6.88 3.52 -6.50
C ILE A 81 6.68 3.89 -7.95
N HIS A 82 6.76 2.89 -8.83
CA HIS A 82 6.41 3.03 -10.24
C HIS A 82 4.98 2.55 -10.43
N ASN A 83 4.13 3.39 -11.03
CA ASN A 83 2.80 2.97 -11.45
C ASN A 83 2.49 3.40 -12.89
N SER A 84 1.57 2.66 -13.53
CA SER A 84 1.10 2.97 -14.88
C SER A 84 -0.42 3.14 -14.88
N VAL A 85 -0.91 4.18 -15.55
CA VAL A 85 -2.34 4.42 -15.81
C VAL A 85 -2.52 4.51 -17.32
N GLY A 86 -3.02 3.46 -17.95
CA GLY A 86 -3.02 3.34 -19.41
C GLY A 86 -1.58 3.40 -19.98
N ALA A 87 -1.33 4.31 -20.92
CA ALA A 87 -0.01 4.51 -21.51
C ALA A 87 0.92 5.42 -20.66
N ASN A 88 0.40 6.03 -19.59
CA ASN A 88 1.17 6.97 -18.78
C ASN A 88 1.91 6.23 -17.67
N GLN A 89 3.19 6.54 -17.49
CA GLN A 89 3.99 6.07 -16.36
C GLN A 89 4.23 7.20 -15.38
N PHE A 90 4.14 6.90 -14.09
CA PHE A 90 4.42 7.82 -13.01
C PHE A 90 5.42 7.18 -12.05
N ILE A 91 6.28 8.04 -11.49
CA ILE A 91 7.25 7.68 -10.46
C ILE A 91 6.95 8.54 -9.26
N TRP A 92 6.77 7.89 -8.11
CA TRP A 92 6.58 8.54 -6.83
C TRP A 92 7.72 8.18 -5.90
N ILE A 93 8.18 9.14 -5.12
CA ILE A 93 9.08 8.90 -4.00
C ILE A 93 8.30 9.26 -2.75
N THR A 94 8.20 8.29 -1.85
CA THR A 94 7.58 8.46 -0.53
C THR A 94 8.65 8.24 0.52
N LYS A 95 8.60 9.09 1.54
CA LYS A 95 9.39 8.99 2.75
C LYS A 95 8.41 9.17 3.91
N ASP A 96 8.54 8.32 4.89
CA ASP A 96 7.95 8.40 6.22
C ASP A 96 8.28 9.71 6.95
#